data_AF-A0A9N9GTU9-F1
#
_entry.id   AF-A0A9N9GTU9-F1
#
_cell.length_a   1.000
_cell.length_b   1.000
_cell.length_c   1.000
_cell.angle_alpha   90.00
_cell.angle_beta   90.00
_cell.angle_gamma   90.00
#
_symmetry.space_group_name_H-M   'P 1'
#
loop_
_entity.id
_entity.type
_entity.pdbx_description
1 polymer ?
#
loop_
_entity_poly.entity_id
_entity_poly.type
_entity_poly.pdbx_seq_one_letter_code
_entity_poly.pdbx_strand_id
1 'polypeptide(L)' 'MAAQSRYFILLKDDATPEDLEKVEAHIINTGGKIVHRYTEVLKGFAISMPEDVVMTMITSVDSTELDQP' A
#
# COMPACT_ATOMS: atom_id res chain seq x y z
N MET A 1 -21.57 -5.93 -1.20
CA MET A 1 -21.17 -4.59 -0.76
C MET A 1 -19.66 -4.61 -0.71
N ALA A 2 -18.95 -3.83 -1.53
CA ALA A 2 -17.49 -3.83 -1.51
C ALA A 2 -17.03 -3.05 -0.26
N ALA A 3 -16.52 -3.75 0.75
CA ALA A 3 -15.89 -3.12 1.90
C ALA A 3 -14.61 -2.43 1.42
N GLN A 4 -14.57 -1.10 1.49
CA GLN A 4 -13.36 -0.33 1.22
C GLN A 4 -12.49 -0.40 2.46
N SER A 5 -11.52 -1.33 2.46
CA SER A 5 -10.58 -1.52 3.56
C SER A 5 -9.39 -0.58 3.39
N ARG A 6 -8.86 -0.10 4.51
CA ARG A 6 -7.65 0.74 4.53
C ARG A 6 -6.46 -0.13 4.85
N TYR A 7 -5.40 0.01 4.07
CA TYR A 7 -4.17 -0.74 4.20
C TYR A 7 -3.01 0.21 4.42
N PHE A 8 -2.06 -0.21 5.23
CA PHE A 8 -0.79 0.50 5.39
C PHE A 8 0.31 -0.33 4.75
N ILE A 9 0.97 0.24 3.75
CA ILE A 9 2.16 -0.32 3.13
C ILE A 9 3.35 0.37 3.77
N LEU A 10 4.08 -0.34 4.63
CA LEU A 10 5.41 0.08 5.04
C LEU A 10 6.44 -0.45 4.04
N LEU A 11 7.28 0.45 3.56
CA LEU A 11 8.46 0.10 2.77
C LEU A 11 9.66 -0.07 3.71
N LYS A 12 10.66 -0.84 3.24
CA LYS A 12 11.95 -0.99 3.93
C LYS A 12 12.61 0.39 4.12
N ASP A 13 13.46 0.53 5.14
CA ASP A 13 14.09 1.82 5.43
C ASP A 13 15.00 2.30 4.29
N ASP A 14 15.62 1.34 3.59
CA ASP A 14 16.40 1.54 2.36
C ASP A 14 15.56 1.83 1.11
N ALA A 15 14.23 1.89 1.21
CA ALA A 15 13.38 2.16 0.06
C ALA A 15 13.71 3.53 -0.54
N THR A 16 13.95 3.52 -1.84
CA THR A 16 14.28 4.72 -2.60
C THR A 16 13.01 5.48 -2.98
N PRO A 17 13.12 6.78 -3.30
CA PRO A 17 11.98 7.52 -3.85
C PRO A 17 11.40 6.87 -5.11
N GLU A 18 12.22 6.21 -5.93
CA GLU A 18 11.72 5.47 -7.10
C GLU A 18 10.84 4.28 -6.72
N ASP A 19 11.15 3.59 -5.63
CA ASP A 19 10.31 2.49 -5.12
C ASP A 19 8.98 3.00 -4.60
N LEU A 20 8.98 4.18 -3.95
CA LEU A 20 7.77 4.86 -3.53
C LEU A 20 6.87 5.18 -4.74
N GLU A 21 7.44 5.72 -5.82
CA GLU A 21 6.70 6.04 -7.05
C GLU A 21 6.16 4.80 -7.77
N LYS A 22 6.95 3.71 -7.81
CA LYS A 22 6.50 2.43 -8.38
C LYS A 22 5.31 1.85 -7.61
N VAL A 23 5.38 1.87 -6.29
CA VAL A 23 4.31 1.39 -5.41
C VAL A 23 3.06 2.26 -5.58
N GLU A 24 3.22 3.59 -5.62
CA GLU A 24 2.14 4.53 -5.88
C GLU A 24 1.45 4.30 -7.23
N ALA A 25 2.23 4.20 -8.30
CA ALA A 25 1.71 3.92 -9.63
C ALA A 25 0.99 2.57 -9.69
N HIS A 26 1.53 1.55 -9.00
CA HIS A 26 0.90 0.24 -8.92
C HIS A 26 -0.46 0.31 -8.22
N ILE A 27 -0.57 1.03 -7.10
CA ILE A 27 -1.83 1.20 -6.36
C ILE A 27 -2.88 1.92 -7.22
N ILE A 28 -2.49 3.02 -7.87
CA ILE A 28 -3.40 3.79 -8.74
C ILE A 28 -3.88 2.93 -9.92
N ASN A 29 -2.97 2.21 -10.58
CA ASN A 29 -3.29 1.33 -11.72
C ASN A 29 -4.23 0.18 -11.32
N THR A 30 -4.08 -0.29 -10.09
CA THR A 30 -4.85 -1.38 -9.51
C THR A 30 -6.23 -0.91 -8.99
N GLY A 31 -6.52 0.39 -9.09
CA GLY A 31 -7.80 0.98 -8.69
C GLY A 31 -7.87 1.37 -7.21
N GLY A 32 -6.73 1.31 -6.51
CA GLY A 32 -6.58 1.81 -5.15
C GLY A 32 -6.32 3.31 -5.11
N LYS A 33 -6.51 3.90 -3.93
CA LYS A 33 -6.25 5.34 -3.69
C LYS A 33 -5.26 5.51 -2.56
N ILE A 34 -4.26 6.37 -2.76
CA ILE A 34 -3.39 6.80 -1.68
C ILE A 34 -4.16 7.78 -0.80
N VAL A 35 -4.26 7.46 0.48
CA VAL A 35 -4.91 8.26 1.52
C VAL A 35 -3.88 9.13 2.22
N HIS A 36 -2.71 8.56 2.53
CA HIS A 36 -1.64 9.27 3.20
C HIS A 36 -0.27 8.72 2.81
N ARG A 37 0.74 9.59 2.77
CA ARG A 37 2.13 9.21 2.50
C ARG A 37 2.98 9.57 3.71
N TYR A 38 3.67 8.59 4.25
CA TYR A 38 4.66 8.75 5.29
C TYR A 38 6.04 8.73 4.65
N THR A 39 6.79 9.83 4.79
CA THR A 39 8.15 9.96 4.22
C THR A 39 9.21 10.31 5.26
N GLU A 40 8.82 10.88 6.39
CA GLU A 40 9.78 11.47 7.35
C GLU A 40 10.31 10.48 8.38
N VAL A 41 9.45 9.60 8.93
CA VAL A 41 9.83 8.70 10.03
C VAL A 41 9.64 7.23 9.66
N LEU A 42 8.57 6.93 8.91
CA LEU A 42 8.29 5.62 8.36
C LEU A 42 8.07 5.84 6.86
N LYS A 43 8.87 5.20 6.01
CA LYS A 43 8.63 5.27 4.56
C LYS A 43 7.47 4.34 4.24
N GLY A 44 6.30 4.89 3.95
CA GLY A 44 5.10 4.09 3.74
C GLY A 44 3.90 4.86 3.19
N PHE A 45 2.83 4.13 2.90
CA PHE A 45 1.59 4.68 2.35
C PHE A 45 0.37 4.08 3.05
N ALA A 46 -0.52 4.94 3.52
CA ALA A 46 -1.90 4.54 3.82
C ALA A 46 -2.68 4.58 2.50
N ILE A 47 -3.31 3.48 2.14
CA ILE A 47 -4.10 3.36 0.93
C ILE A 47 -5.48 2.80 1.22
N SER A 48 -6.45 3.16 0.39
CA SER A 48 -7.82 2.66 0.45
C SER A 48 -8.09 1.90 -0.83
N MET A 49 -8.37 0.61 -0.70
CA MET A 49 -8.71 -0.24 -1.83
C MET A 49 -9.63 -1.39 -1.40
N PRO A 50 -10.41 -1.96 -2.32
CA PRO A 50 -11.24 -3.11 -2.01
C PRO A 50 -10.38 -4.33 -1.67
N GLU A 51 -10.80 -5.11 -0.68
CA GLU A 51 -10.11 -6.31 -0.18
C GLU A 51 -9.70 -7.32 -1.27
N ASP A 52 -10.58 -7.51 -2.26
CA ASP A 52 -10.40 -8.44 -3.39
C ASP A 52 -9.11 -8.15 -4.17
N VAL A 53 -8.76 -6.86 -4.26
CA VAL A 53 -7.61 -6.36 -4.99
C VAL A 53 -6.32 -6.52 -4.19
N VAL A 54 -6.40 -6.40 -2.86
CA VAL A 54 -5.25 -6.52 -1.96
C VAL A 54 -4.68 -7.92 -1.98
N MET A 55 -5.53 -8.95 -1.95
CA MET A 55 -5.07 -10.35 -1.96
C MET A 55 -4.17 -10.67 -3.15
N THR A 56 -4.42 -10.03 -4.31
CA THR A 56 -3.58 -10.20 -5.50
C THR A 56 -2.24 -9.47 -5.35
N MET A 57 -2.24 -8.29 -4.71
CA MET A 57 -1.05 -7.48 -4.47
C MET A 57 -0.07 -8.14 -3.48
N ILE A 58 -0.59 -8.76 -2.40
CA ILE A 58 0.21 -9.37 -1.32
C ILE A 58 1.18 -10.44 -1.84
N THR A 59 0.82 -11.16 -2.91
CA THR A 59 1.67 -12.22 -3.45
C THR A 59 3.01 -11.76 -4.04
N SER A 60 3.19 -10.45 -4.27
CA SER A 60 4.43 -9.89 -4.84
C SER A 60 5.23 -8.99 -3.89
N VAL A 61 4.76 -8.75 -2.66
CA VAL A 61 5.42 -7.86 -1.69
C VAL A 61 5.78 -8.63 -0.41
N ASP A 62 7.06 -8.53 -0.03
CA ASP A 62 7.76 -9.31 1.00
C ASP A 62 7.07 -9.28 2.39
N SER A 63 6.32 -8.21 2.71
CA SER A 63 5.52 -8.08 3.92
C SER A 63 4.36 -7.09 3.72
N THR A 64 3.12 -7.54 3.94
CA THR A 64 1.95 -6.66 4.08
C THR A 64 1.21 -7.05 5.34
N GLU A 65 1.22 -6.18 6.35
CA GLU A 65 0.45 -6.39 7.57
C GLU A 65 -0.97 -5.85 7.38
N LEU A 66 -1.96 -6.74 7.44
CA LEU A 66 -3.37 -6.38 7.49
C LEU A 66 -3.63 -5.77 8.87
N ASP A 67 -4.11 -4.53 8.91
CA ASP A 67 -4.58 -3.88 10.14
C ASP A 67 -5.84 -4.64 10.61
N GLN A 68 -5.65 -5.67 11.44
CA GLN A 68 -6.73 -6.48 12.02
C GLN A 68 -7.24 -5.83 13.32
N PRO A 69 -8.54 -5.94 13.63
CA PRO A 69 -9.18 -5.27 14.77
C PRO A 69 -8.72 -5.75 16.15
#